data_AF-A0A842N4Q5-F1
#
_entry.id   AF-A0A842N4Q5-F1
#
_cell.length_a   1.000
_cell.length_b   1.000
_cell.length_c   1.000
_cell.angle_alpha   90.00
_cell.angle_beta   90.00
_cell.angle_gamma   90.00
#
_symmetry.space_group_name_H-M   'P 1'
#
loop_
_entity.id
_entity.type
_entity.pdbx_description
1 polymer ?
#
loop_
_entity_poly.entity_id
_entity_poly.type
_entity_poly.pdbx_seq_one_letter_code
_entity_poly.pdbx_strand_id
1 'polypeptide(L)'
;MGATGSQISRIADRYPTDDGENLTFSDRVDVPNPREISNALCQESETNLDSTGLSDYNWLWGQFITHEMDHTTTQDGRTPDQDQPDTAYIPISEDDPWMGFPGGLQMRFFRSMVINGTGNGDPENQREHPNTITTWLDGSVVYGSDAQRADWLREHRDGRLKVSYHQTGDLMPRADYGNDPSTPGMSFAGFNFSGSFVAGDGRANEHVALLSMHTLFVREHNRLADVISERNPDWTDEQIYQYARHINIGLIEAVTYE
;
A
#
# COMPACT_ATOMS: atom_id res chain seq x y z
N MET A 1 9.68 17.57 2.71
CA MET A 1 8.25 17.22 2.87
C MET A 1 7.91 16.10 1.88
N GLY A 2 7.01 15.18 2.24
CA GLY A 2 6.58 14.08 1.36
C GLY A 2 7.57 12.90 1.21
N ALA A 3 8.59 12.83 2.07
CA ALA A 3 9.53 11.71 2.10
C ALA A 3 8.97 10.53 2.90
N THR A 4 9.44 9.33 2.58
CA THR A 4 9.19 8.11 3.36
C THR A 4 9.46 8.33 4.85
N GLY A 5 8.55 7.89 5.70
CA GLY A 5 8.58 8.02 7.15
C GLY A 5 8.07 9.36 7.67
N SER A 6 7.67 10.30 6.80
CA SER A 6 7.12 11.58 7.24
C SER A 6 5.70 11.46 7.78
N GLN A 7 5.33 12.40 8.65
CA GLN A 7 4.00 12.47 9.25
C GLN A 7 2.92 12.76 8.21
N ILE A 8 1.81 12.03 8.29
CA ILE A 8 0.61 12.32 7.52
C ILE A 8 -0.01 13.64 8.02
N SER A 9 -0.28 14.56 7.09
CA SER A 9 -0.85 15.86 7.43
C SER A 9 -2.28 15.74 7.94
N ARG A 10 -2.64 16.58 8.93
CA ARG A 10 -4.00 16.69 9.45
C ARG A 10 -4.68 17.93 8.88
N ILE A 11 -5.92 17.76 8.43
CA ILE A 11 -6.78 18.88 8.00
C ILE A 11 -7.69 19.38 9.12
N ALA A 12 -7.78 18.62 10.22
CA ALA A 12 -8.55 18.95 11.40
C ALA A 12 -7.84 18.39 12.64
N ASP A 13 -8.07 19.02 13.78
CA ASP A 13 -7.56 18.56 15.06
C ASP A 13 -8.11 17.17 15.38
N ARG A 14 -7.33 16.39 16.15
CA ARG A 14 -7.80 15.10 16.66
C ARG A 14 -9.03 15.33 17.54
N TYR A 15 -9.99 14.41 17.46
CA TYR A 15 -11.13 14.41 18.37
C TYR A 15 -10.64 14.45 19.84
N PRO A 16 -11.11 15.41 20.65
CA PRO A 16 -10.69 15.56 22.04
C PRO A 16 -11.19 14.38 22.87
N THR A 17 -10.36 13.85 23.75
CA THR A 17 -10.76 12.85 24.73
C THR A 17 -10.72 13.46 26.13
N ASP A 18 -11.88 13.40 26.81
CA ASP A 18 -12.17 14.17 28.04
C ASP A 18 -11.31 13.77 29.24
N ASP A 19 -10.59 12.67 29.13
CA ASP A 19 -9.81 12.02 30.18
C ASP A 19 -8.30 12.19 30.05
N GLY A 20 -7.80 12.89 29.02
CA GLY A 20 -6.36 13.15 28.81
C GLY A 20 -5.52 11.89 28.53
N GLU A 21 -6.13 10.72 28.70
CA GLU A 21 -5.67 9.43 28.23
C GLU A 21 -5.87 9.36 26.70
N ASN A 22 -5.00 8.58 26.06
CA ASN A 22 -4.91 8.34 24.62
C ASN A 22 -6.16 7.70 23.99
N LEU A 23 -7.36 7.85 24.57
CA LEU A 23 -8.59 7.30 24.02
C LEU A 23 -8.74 7.72 22.56
N THR A 24 -9.05 6.74 21.76
CA THR A 24 -9.31 6.89 20.33
C THR A 24 -10.80 6.71 20.11
N PHE A 25 -11.27 7.03 18.89
CA PHE A 25 -12.68 6.78 18.55
C PHE A 25 -13.11 5.32 18.86
N SER A 26 -12.20 4.35 18.72
CA SER A 26 -12.46 2.93 19.03
C SER A 26 -12.67 2.64 20.52
N ASP A 27 -12.25 3.53 21.41
CA ASP A 27 -12.39 3.37 22.86
C ASP A 27 -13.67 4.04 23.40
N ARG A 28 -14.42 4.71 22.51
CA ARG A 28 -15.70 5.30 22.85
C ARG A 28 -16.78 4.23 22.97
N VAL A 29 -17.44 4.22 24.13
CA VAL A 29 -18.55 3.31 24.43
C VAL A 29 -19.91 3.88 23.99
N ASP A 30 -19.95 5.14 23.56
CA ASP A 30 -21.16 5.86 23.18
C ASP A 30 -21.38 5.94 21.65
N VAL A 31 -20.55 5.24 20.88
CA VAL A 31 -20.70 5.10 19.41
C VAL A 31 -20.96 3.65 19.04
N PRO A 32 -21.72 3.38 17.95
CA PRO A 32 -22.01 2.01 17.54
C PRO A 32 -20.73 1.24 17.17
N ASN A 33 -20.78 -0.07 17.37
CA ASN A 33 -19.68 -0.94 17.00
C ASN A 33 -19.41 -0.88 15.47
N PRO A 34 -18.15 -0.86 15.00
CA PRO A 34 -17.84 -0.84 13.56
C PRO A 34 -18.51 -1.95 12.75
N ARG A 35 -18.67 -3.15 13.33
CA ARG A 35 -19.37 -4.27 12.70
C ARG A 35 -20.87 -4.03 12.58
N GLU A 36 -21.50 -3.42 13.57
CA GLU A 36 -22.91 -3.03 13.52
C GLU A 36 -23.15 -1.98 12.43
N ILE A 37 -22.26 -0.98 12.34
CA ILE A 37 -22.30 0.03 11.26
C ILE A 37 -22.17 -0.64 9.89
N SER A 38 -21.22 -1.57 9.74
CA SER A 38 -21.02 -2.33 8.49
C SER A 38 -22.27 -3.12 8.10
N ASN A 39 -22.88 -3.85 9.03
CA ASN A 39 -24.11 -4.60 8.77
C ASN A 39 -25.28 -3.67 8.40
N ALA A 40 -25.38 -2.51 9.04
CA ALA A 40 -26.48 -1.57 8.80
C ALA A 40 -26.36 -0.79 7.48
N LEU A 41 -25.13 -0.47 7.04
CA LEU A 41 -24.90 0.45 5.91
C LEU A 41 -24.30 -0.21 4.66
N CYS A 42 -23.50 -1.26 4.80
CA CYS A 42 -22.73 -1.83 3.70
C CYS A 42 -23.32 -3.15 3.18
N GLN A 43 -24.41 -3.64 3.78
CA GLN A 43 -25.07 -4.84 3.30
C GLN A 43 -25.83 -4.53 2.00
N GLU A 44 -25.39 -5.13 0.91
CA GLU A 44 -26.07 -5.07 -0.39
C GLU A 44 -26.65 -6.45 -0.74
N SER A 45 -27.92 -6.49 -1.13
CA SER A 45 -28.62 -7.71 -1.55
C SER A 45 -28.74 -7.86 -3.07
N GLU A 46 -28.32 -6.84 -3.82
CA GLU A 46 -28.44 -6.77 -5.27
C GLU A 46 -27.20 -6.11 -5.87
N THR A 47 -26.99 -6.34 -7.18
CA THR A 47 -25.89 -5.72 -7.90
C THR A 47 -26.22 -4.27 -8.20
N ASN A 48 -25.46 -3.35 -7.60
CA ASN A 48 -25.53 -1.93 -7.89
C ASN A 48 -24.49 -1.57 -8.95
N LEU A 49 -24.95 -1.25 -10.16
CA LEU A 49 -24.07 -0.76 -11.22
C LEU A 49 -23.73 0.71 -10.98
N ASP A 50 -22.52 1.11 -11.36
CA ASP A 50 -22.11 2.51 -11.29
C ASP A 50 -23.05 3.39 -12.14
N SER A 51 -23.68 4.36 -11.48
CA SER A 51 -24.67 5.24 -12.12
C SER A 51 -24.08 6.17 -13.20
N THR A 52 -22.76 6.35 -13.20
CA THR A 52 -22.03 7.17 -14.16
C THR A 52 -21.41 6.35 -15.30
N GLY A 53 -21.56 5.02 -15.27
CA GLY A 53 -21.05 4.12 -16.29
C GLY A 53 -19.55 3.87 -16.21
N LEU A 54 -18.92 4.10 -15.06
CA LEU A 54 -17.50 3.80 -14.84
C LEU A 54 -17.26 2.29 -14.87
N SER A 55 -16.13 1.89 -15.45
CA SER A 55 -15.70 0.49 -15.42
C SER A 55 -15.01 0.15 -14.10
N ASP A 56 -14.87 -1.15 -13.81
CA ASP A 56 -14.09 -1.64 -12.67
C ASP A 56 -12.62 -1.18 -12.68
N TYR A 57 -12.13 -0.70 -13.82
CA TYR A 57 -10.81 -0.09 -13.90
C TYR A 57 -10.71 1.18 -13.05
N ASN A 58 -11.81 1.88 -12.80
CA ASN A 58 -11.82 3.11 -12.01
C ASN A 58 -11.45 2.85 -10.54
N TRP A 59 -12.10 1.87 -9.89
CA TRP A 59 -11.75 1.54 -8.50
C TRP A 59 -10.34 0.93 -8.41
N LEU A 60 -9.97 0.13 -9.42
CA LEU A 60 -8.67 -0.51 -9.49
C LEU A 60 -7.54 0.52 -9.65
N TRP A 61 -7.73 1.53 -10.52
CA TRP A 61 -6.82 2.66 -10.63
C TRP A 61 -6.73 3.41 -9.32
N GLY A 62 -7.86 3.67 -8.67
CA GLY A 62 -7.90 4.30 -7.35
C GLY A 62 -7.00 3.59 -6.33
N GLN A 63 -7.09 2.26 -6.22
CA GLN A 63 -6.24 1.49 -5.32
C GLN A 63 -4.76 1.52 -5.76
N PHE A 64 -4.47 1.41 -7.06
CA PHE A 64 -3.09 1.52 -7.54
C PHE A 64 -2.46 2.87 -7.17
N ILE A 65 -3.25 3.95 -7.23
CA ILE A 65 -2.81 5.30 -6.83
C ILE A 65 -2.73 5.48 -5.32
N THR A 66 -3.61 4.87 -4.51
CA THR A 66 -3.40 4.91 -3.05
C THR A 66 -2.10 4.22 -2.65
N HIS A 67 -1.67 3.19 -3.41
CA HIS A 67 -0.38 2.53 -3.20
C HIS A 67 0.84 3.36 -3.62
N GLU A 68 0.62 4.46 -4.33
CA GLU A 68 1.62 5.47 -4.68
C GLU A 68 1.71 6.58 -3.63
N MET A 69 0.61 6.90 -2.95
CA MET A 69 0.51 8.09 -2.12
C MET A 69 0.64 7.82 -0.62
N ASP A 70 0.13 6.68 -0.14
CA ASP A 70 0.11 6.41 1.30
C ASP A 70 0.20 4.93 1.68
N HIS A 71 0.96 4.71 2.74
CA HIS A 71 0.99 3.43 3.43
C HIS A 71 1.27 3.67 4.91
N THR A 72 0.37 3.21 5.78
CA THR A 72 0.64 3.16 7.21
C THR A 72 0.62 1.71 7.64
N THR A 73 1.79 1.20 8.04
CA THR A 73 1.91 -0.16 8.55
C THR A 73 1.23 -0.29 9.91
N THR A 74 0.87 -1.52 10.27
CA THR A 74 0.31 -1.85 11.58
C THR A 74 1.42 -2.29 12.54
N GLN A 75 1.10 -2.30 13.84
CA GLN A 75 1.98 -2.81 14.89
C GLN A 75 2.08 -4.34 14.90
N ASP A 76 1.41 -5.05 13.99
CA ASP A 76 1.48 -6.51 13.89
C ASP A 76 2.93 -6.97 13.61
N GLY A 77 3.58 -7.55 14.63
CA GLY A 77 4.99 -7.94 14.60
C GLY A 77 5.98 -6.77 14.47
N ARG A 78 5.54 -5.53 14.68
CA ARG A 78 6.32 -4.29 14.47
C ARG A 78 6.25 -3.37 15.69
N THR A 79 6.67 -3.88 16.85
CA THR A 79 6.67 -3.13 18.12
C THR A 79 8.09 -2.93 18.65
N PRO A 80 8.93 -2.12 18.00
CA PRO A 80 10.32 -1.94 18.43
C PRO A 80 10.43 -1.32 19.84
N ASP A 81 9.44 -0.52 20.22
CA ASP A 81 9.45 0.26 21.46
C ASP A 81 8.34 -0.18 22.45
N GLN A 82 7.71 -1.33 22.23
CA GLN A 82 6.60 -1.83 23.07
C GLN A 82 6.67 -3.36 23.25
N ASP A 83 6.33 -3.83 24.45
CA ASP A 83 6.30 -5.26 24.78
C ASP A 83 5.21 -6.03 24.03
N GLN A 84 4.11 -5.34 23.67
CA GLN A 84 2.96 -5.89 22.95
C GLN A 84 2.39 -4.85 21.99
N PRO A 85 1.80 -5.29 20.85
CA PRO A 85 1.15 -4.37 19.93
C PRO A 85 -0.12 -3.78 20.53
N ASP A 86 -0.34 -2.49 20.26
CA ASP A 86 -1.61 -1.84 20.53
C ASP A 86 -2.69 -2.41 19.60
N THR A 87 -3.81 -2.86 20.19
CA THR A 87 -4.91 -3.52 19.47
C THR A 87 -6.21 -2.78 19.71
N ALA A 88 -7.07 -2.79 18.69
CA ALA A 88 -8.43 -2.25 18.80
C ALA A 88 -9.41 -3.27 18.24
N TYR A 89 -9.45 -4.45 18.87
CA TYR A 89 -10.30 -5.56 18.44
C TYR A 89 -11.75 -5.12 18.32
N ILE A 90 -12.43 -5.61 17.28
CA ILE A 90 -13.83 -5.27 17.02
C ILE A 90 -14.68 -6.41 17.58
N PRO A 91 -15.45 -6.17 18.66
CA PRO A 91 -16.37 -7.19 19.17
C PRO A 91 -17.41 -7.56 18.13
N ILE A 92 -17.73 -8.85 18.03
CA ILE A 92 -18.78 -9.39 17.17
C ILE A 92 -19.81 -10.05 18.08
N SER A 93 -21.06 -9.59 17.98
CA SER A 93 -22.17 -10.17 18.74
C SER A 93 -22.38 -11.65 18.37
N GLU A 94 -22.83 -12.46 19.33
CA GLU A 94 -23.29 -13.82 19.03
C GLU A 94 -24.47 -13.86 18.06
N ASP A 95 -25.24 -12.76 18.01
CA ASP A 95 -26.35 -12.55 17.10
C ASP A 95 -25.93 -11.92 15.74
N ASP A 96 -24.63 -11.76 15.46
CA ASP A 96 -24.19 -11.25 14.15
C ASP A 96 -24.64 -12.21 13.04
N PRO A 97 -25.31 -11.72 11.99
CA PRO A 97 -25.96 -12.57 10.99
C PRO A 97 -24.97 -13.41 10.15
N TRP A 98 -23.68 -13.08 10.15
CA TRP A 98 -22.67 -13.75 9.33
C TRP A 98 -21.54 -14.39 10.14
N MET A 99 -21.16 -13.74 11.24
CA MET A 99 -20.00 -14.10 12.05
C MET A 99 -20.39 -14.47 13.50
N GLY A 100 -21.70 -14.56 13.80
CA GLY A 100 -22.19 -14.93 15.12
C GLY A 100 -21.71 -16.32 15.55
N PHE A 101 -21.24 -16.43 16.79
CA PHE A 101 -20.84 -17.69 17.41
C PHE A 101 -21.23 -17.66 18.90
N PRO A 102 -21.61 -18.80 19.53
CA PRO A 102 -21.98 -18.81 20.94
C PRO A 102 -20.91 -18.18 21.84
N GLY A 103 -21.29 -17.15 22.61
CA GLY A 103 -20.35 -16.39 23.45
C GLY A 103 -19.65 -15.21 22.77
N GLY A 104 -19.98 -14.93 21.50
CA GLY A 104 -19.42 -13.82 20.72
C GLY A 104 -18.01 -14.11 20.17
N LEU A 105 -17.58 -13.27 19.22
CA LEU A 105 -16.22 -13.30 18.66
C LEU A 105 -15.56 -11.92 18.77
N GLN A 106 -14.29 -11.86 18.40
CA GLN A 106 -13.56 -10.61 18.21
C GLN A 106 -12.80 -10.66 16.88
N MET A 107 -13.02 -9.64 16.04
CA MET A 107 -12.21 -9.43 14.86
C MET A 107 -10.89 -8.78 15.29
N ARG A 108 -9.77 -9.43 14.92
CA ARG A 108 -8.45 -8.89 15.22
C ARG A 108 -8.19 -7.63 14.41
N PHE A 109 -7.74 -6.58 15.08
CA PHE A 109 -7.33 -5.34 14.47
C PHE A 109 -6.15 -4.75 15.26
N PHE A 110 -5.05 -4.50 14.57
CA PHE A 110 -3.86 -3.87 15.12
C PHE A 110 -3.88 -2.40 14.77
N ARG A 111 -3.48 -1.55 15.73
CA ARG A 111 -3.34 -0.13 15.46
C ARG A 111 -2.17 0.12 14.53
N SER A 112 -2.24 1.23 13.83
CA SER A 112 -1.14 1.75 13.01
C SER A 112 0.12 2.02 13.84
N MET A 113 1.27 1.97 13.17
CA MET A 113 2.54 2.46 13.70
C MET A 113 2.44 3.92 14.12
N VAL A 114 3.16 4.29 15.18
CA VAL A 114 3.16 5.63 15.76
C VAL A 114 4.51 6.29 15.55
N ILE A 115 4.54 7.59 15.30
CA ILE A 115 5.77 8.38 15.25
C ILE A 115 6.33 8.50 16.67
N ASN A 116 7.58 8.10 16.85
CA ASN A 116 8.24 8.20 18.14
C ASN A 116 8.23 9.65 18.66
N GLY A 117 7.92 9.81 19.95
CA GLY A 117 7.80 11.10 20.60
C GLY A 117 6.42 11.76 20.50
N THR A 118 5.45 11.14 19.82
CA THR A 118 4.06 11.65 19.71
C THR A 118 3.10 10.81 20.57
N GLY A 119 1.95 11.38 20.97
CA GLY A 119 0.93 10.66 21.75
C GLY A 119 1.35 10.33 23.18
N ASN A 120 2.09 11.24 23.82
CA ASN A 120 2.64 11.10 25.16
C ASN A 120 1.71 11.60 26.29
N GLY A 121 0.41 11.74 26.01
CA GLY A 121 -0.58 12.27 26.96
C GLY A 121 -0.63 13.79 27.06
N ASP A 122 0.23 14.51 26.32
CA ASP A 122 0.12 15.96 26.16
C ASP A 122 -0.95 16.29 25.10
N PRO A 123 -2.00 17.07 25.44
CA PRO A 123 -3.03 17.48 24.48
C PRO A 123 -2.48 18.22 23.25
N GLU A 124 -1.31 18.85 23.35
CA GLU A 124 -0.66 19.58 22.25
C GLU A 124 0.26 18.66 21.42
N ASN A 125 0.57 17.45 21.88
CA ASN A 125 1.44 16.48 21.21
C ASN A 125 0.72 15.14 21.01
N GLN A 126 -0.29 15.20 20.15
CA GLN A 126 -1.17 14.09 19.83
C GLN A 126 -0.43 12.94 19.12
N ARG A 127 -1.01 11.74 19.18
CA ARG A 127 -0.46 10.54 18.50
C ARG A 127 -0.46 10.75 16.99
N GLU A 128 0.70 10.58 16.36
CA GLU A 128 0.86 10.73 14.90
C GLU A 128 1.30 9.45 14.22
N HIS A 129 1.01 9.36 12.92
CA HIS A 129 1.27 8.17 12.11
C HIS A 129 2.20 8.51 10.93
N PRO A 130 3.21 7.67 10.66
CA PRO A 130 4.06 7.86 9.50
C PRO A 130 3.36 7.36 8.24
N ASN A 131 3.63 8.04 7.12
CA ASN A 131 3.53 7.44 5.80
C ASN A 131 4.85 6.68 5.53
N THR A 132 4.80 5.38 5.31
CA THR A 132 5.98 4.53 5.08
C THR A 132 6.41 4.46 3.61
N ILE A 133 5.77 5.25 2.75
CA ILE A 133 6.15 5.48 1.35
C ILE A 133 6.25 6.99 1.05
N THR A 134 6.65 7.35 -0.16
CA THR A 134 6.62 8.75 -0.61
C THR A 134 5.16 9.21 -0.73
N THR A 135 4.91 10.52 -0.60
CA THR A 135 3.54 11.08 -0.73
C THR A 135 3.25 11.62 -2.12
N TRP A 136 4.27 11.63 -2.99
CA TRP A 136 4.18 12.18 -4.33
C TRP A 136 3.70 11.11 -5.31
N LEU A 137 3.11 11.54 -6.42
CA LEU A 137 2.92 10.66 -7.58
C LEU A 137 4.23 10.57 -8.37
N ASP A 138 5.23 9.89 -7.79
CA ASP A 138 6.61 9.80 -8.31
C ASP A 138 7.00 8.41 -8.85
N GLY A 139 5.98 7.57 -9.07
CA GLY A 139 6.05 6.21 -9.55
C GLY A 139 6.61 5.23 -8.53
N SER A 140 6.69 5.57 -7.25
CA SER A 140 7.20 4.69 -6.18
C SER A 140 6.45 3.35 -6.08
N VAL A 141 5.20 3.28 -6.54
CA VAL A 141 4.40 2.06 -6.68
C VAL A 141 5.04 1.05 -7.66
N VAL A 142 5.84 1.53 -8.62
CA VAL A 142 6.63 0.74 -9.58
C VAL A 142 8.10 0.65 -9.16
N TYR A 143 8.69 1.78 -8.76
CA TYR A 143 10.15 1.93 -8.59
C TYR A 143 10.63 1.80 -7.15
N GLY A 144 9.73 1.74 -6.16
CA GLY A 144 10.07 1.70 -4.74
C GLY A 144 10.19 3.09 -4.11
N SER A 145 9.98 3.13 -2.80
CA SER A 145 10.08 4.34 -1.96
C SER A 145 11.44 4.52 -1.29
N ASP A 146 12.40 3.65 -1.61
CA ASP A 146 13.77 3.68 -1.09
C ASP A 146 14.77 3.21 -2.16
N ALA A 147 16.01 3.68 -2.04
CA ALA A 147 17.04 3.42 -3.03
C ALA A 147 17.43 1.94 -3.15
N GLN A 148 17.34 1.16 -2.06
CA GLN A 148 17.70 -0.25 -2.07
C GLN A 148 16.67 -1.06 -2.86
N ARG A 149 15.38 -0.81 -2.64
CA ARG A 149 14.30 -1.42 -3.43
C ARG A 149 14.37 -1.00 -4.89
N ALA A 150 14.60 0.29 -5.16
CA ALA A 150 14.73 0.80 -6.52
C ALA A 150 15.89 0.16 -7.28
N ASP A 151 17.05 0.01 -6.64
CA ASP A 151 18.21 -0.69 -7.18
C ASP A 151 17.90 -2.18 -7.39
N TRP A 152 17.33 -2.85 -6.39
CA TRP A 152 16.99 -4.27 -6.50
C TRP A 152 16.01 -4.56 -7.65
N LEU A 153 15.08 -3.65 -7.95
CA LEU A 153 14.11 -3.84 -9.03
C LEU A 153 14.72 -3.72 -10.43
N ARG A 154 15.95 -3.20 -10.57
CA ARG A 154 16.62 -2.97 -11.86
C ARG A 154 17.36 -4.20 -12.36
N GLU A 155 17.35 -4.39 -13.67
CA GLU A 155 18.18 -5.40 -14.34
C GLU A 155 19.64 -4.95 -14.44
N HIS A 156 19.90 -3.64 -14.34
CA HIS A 156 21.21 -3.00 -14.59
C HIS A 156 21.77 -3.29 -15.99
N ARG A 157 20.86 -3.52 -16.93
CA ARG A 157 21.15 -3.69 -18.34
C ARG A 157 20.07 -2.99 -19.15
N ASP A 158 20.50 -2.22 -20.15
CA ASP A 158 19.63 -1.53 -21.11
C ASP A 158 18.57 -0.61 -20.46
N GLY A 159 18.79 -0.17 -19.23
CA GLY A 159 17.87 0.66 -18.46
C GLY A 159 16.59 -0.03 -18.01
N ARG A 160 16.57 -1.38 -17.98
CA ARG A 160 15.37 -2.19 -17.74
C ARG A 160 15.15 -2.52 -16.26
N LEU A 161 13.90 -2.83 -15.92
CA LEU A 161 13.50 -3.50 -14.68
C LEU A 161 13.58 -5.03 -14.84
N LYS A 162 13.91 -5.71 -13.73
CA LYS A 162 13.86 -7.16 -13.63
C LYS A 162 12.44 -7.65 -13.94
N VAL A 163 12.37 -8.81 -14.60
CA VAL A 163 11.11 -9.50 -14.90
C VAL A 163 11.31 -11.00 -14.75
N SER A 164 10.20 -11.74 -14.64
CA SER A 164 10.20 -13.19 -14.80
C SER A 164 9.52 -13.57 -16.12
N TYR A 165 10.15 -14.47 -16.88
CA TYR A 165 9.61 -14.91 -18.15
C TYR A 165 8.28 -15.65 -17.97
N HIS A 166 7.32 -15.36 -18.83
CA HIS A 166 6.11 -16.15 -19.00
C HIS A 166 5.72 -16.19 -20.48
N GLN A 167 5.15 -17.32 -20.93
CA GLN A 167 4.84 -17.58 -22.34
C GLN A 167 3.90 -16.54 -22.99
N THR A 168 3.08 -15.86 -22.21
CA THR A 168 2.13 -14.81 -22.66
C THR A 168 2.62 -13.39 -22.38
N GLY A 169 3.92 -13.22 -22.08
CA GLY A 169 4.55 -11.95 -21.77
C GLY A 169 5.05 -11.89 -20.34
N ASP A 170 6.13 -11.14 -20.15
CA ASP A 170 6.88 -11.05 -18.90
C ASP A 170 6.01 -10.63 -17.71
N LEU A 171 6.25 -11.25 -16.56
CA LEU A 171 5.65 -10.88 -15.29
C LEU A 171 6.67 -10.12 -14.45
N MET A 172 6.22 -9.53 -13.34
CA MET A 172 7.11 -8.95 -12.34
C MET A 172 8.17 -9.97 -11.84
N PRO A 173 9.29 -9.50 -11.26
CA PRO A 173 10.29 -10.40 -10.71
C PRO A 173 9.69 -11.20 -9.54
N ARG A 174 10.10 -12.46 -9.39
CA ARG A 174 9.67 -13.31 -8.27
C ARG A 174 10.55 -13.06 -7.06
N ALA A 175 9.96 -13.14 -5.87
CA ALA A 175 10.73 -13.11 -4.63
C ALA A 175 11.62 -14.36 -4.52
N ASP A 176 12.86 -14.19 -4.08
CA ASP A 176 13.79 -15.29 -3.78
C ASP A 176 14.45 -15.07 -2.40
N TYR A 177 13.64 -15.09 -1.34
CA TYR A 177 14.13 -14.93 0.03
C TYR A 177 15.12 -16.02 0.48
N GLY A 178 15.17 -17.15 -0.23
CA GLY A 178 16.05 -18.27 0.10
C GLY A 178 17.48 -18.07 -0.40
N ASN A 179 17.66 -17.56 -1.62
CA ASN A 179 18.98 -17.35 -2.22
C ASN A 179 19.43 -15.88 -2.24
N ASP A 180 18.48 -14.94 -2.18
CA ASP A 180 18.73 -13.51 -2.16
C ASP A 180 18.10 -12.85 -0.92
N PRO A 181 18.86 -12.74 0.20
CA PRO A 181 18.40 -12.06 1.41
C PRO A 181 18.11 -10.56 1.22
N SER A 182 18.53 -9.96 0.10
CA SER A 182 18.22 -8.57 -0.23
C SER A 182 16.86 -8.40 -0.92
N THR A 183 16.18 -9.51 -1.24
CA THR A 183 14.83 -9.51 -1.81
C THR A 183 13.90 -8.64 -0.96
N PRO A 184 13.26 -7.60 -1.53
CA PRO A 184 12.34 -6.74 -0.80
C PRO A 184 11.15 -7.52 -0.21
N GLY A 185 10.78 -7.18 1.02
CA GLY A 185 9.62 -7.77 1.69
C GLY A 185 8.30 -7.38 1.03
N MET A 186 7.45 -8.38 0.78
CA MET A 186 6.10 -8.20 0.23
C MET A 186 5.04 -8.61 1.26
N SER A 187 3.90 -7.92 1.26
CA SER A 187 2.74 -8.26 2.08
C SER A 187 2.22 -9.65 1.70
N PHE A 188 1.80 -10.40 2.71
CA PHE A 188 1.30 -11.77 2.60
C PHE A 188 -0.21 -11.85 2.37
N ALA A 189 -0.94 -10.72 2.41
CA ALA A 189 -2.38 -10.67 2.29
C ALA A 189 -2.84 -11.02 0.85
N GLY A 190 -2.84 -12.31 0.48
CA GLY A 190 -3.40 -12.78 -0.80
C GLY A 190 -2.71 -14.00 -1.42
N PHE A 191 -1.38 -14.11 -1.31
CA PHE A 191 -0.61 -15.19 -1.95
C PHE A 191 0.44 -15.81 -1.01
N ASN A 192 0.82 -17.06 -1.30
CA ASN A 192 1.85 -17.78 -0.57
C ASN A 192 3.20 -17.04 -0.61
N PHE A 193 3.85 -16.92 0.55
CA PHE A 193 5.15 -16.25 0.76
C PHE A 193 6.25 -16.66 -0.23
N SER A 194 6.27 -17.92 -0.66
CA SER A 194 7.27 -18.45 -1.60
C SER A 194 6.95 -18.21 -3.09
N GLY A 195 5.81 -17.60 -3.41
CA GLY A 195 5.35 -17.39 -4.78
C GLY A 195 5.08 -15.93 -5.16
N SER A 196 5.32 -14.98 -4.26
CA SER A 196 5.02 -13.56 -4.47
C SER A 196 5.87 -12.93 -5.56
N PHE A 197 5.28 -11.96 -6.25
CA PHE A 197 6.00 -11.04 -7.11
C PHE A 197 6.53 -9.86 -6.31
N VAL A 198 7.64 -9.28 -6.72
CA VAL A 198 8.23 -8.09 -6.09
C VAL A 198 7.94 -6.86 -6.95
N ALA A 199 7.53 -5.78 -6.30
CA ALA A 199 7.18 -4.51 -6.92
C ALA A 199 7.73 -3.33 -6.09
N GLY A 200 7.50 -2.10 -6.56
CA GLY A 200 7.82 -0.89 -5.82
C GLY A 200 7.07 -0.77 -4.50
N ASP A 201 5.74 -0.94 -4.53
CA ASP A 201 4.91 -1.01 -3.33
C ASP A 201 4.81 -2.44 -2.78
N GLY A 202 4.85 -2.57 -1.44
CA GLY A 202 4.87 -3.87 -0.76
C GLY A 202 3.56 -4.66 -0.84
N ARG A 203 2.46 -4.04 -1.29
CA ARG A 203 1.12 -4.64 -1.31
C ARG A 203 0.65 -5.04 -2.72
N ALA A 204 1.55 -5.02 -3.71
CA ALA A 204 1.22 -5.36 -5.10
C ALA A 204 0.55 -6.74 -5.31
N ASN A 205 0.65 -7.64 -4.33
CA ASN A 205 0.08 -8.98 -4.36
C ASN A 205 -1.28 -9.08 -3.64
N GLU A 206 -1.96 -7.98 -3.29
CA GLU A 206 -3.25 -8.08 -2.56
C GLU A 206 -4.34 -8.84 -3.33
N HIS A 207 -4.41 -8.65 -4.65
CA HIS A 207 -5.22 -9.46 -5.55
C HIS A 207 -4.72 -9.36 -6.99
N VAL A 208 -5.17 -10.30 -7.83
CA VAL A 208 -4.75 -10.44 -9.23
C VAL A 208 -4.99 -9.18 -10.07
N ALA A 209 -6.08 -8.44 -9.83
CA ALA A 209 -6.35 -7.22 -10.59
C ALA A 209 -5.30 -6.13 -10.30
N LEU A 210 -4.96 -5.87 -9.03
CA LEU A 210 -3.90 -4.92 -8.66
C LEU A 210 -2.54 -5.39 -9.18
N LEU A 211 -2.23 -6.68 -9.03
CA LEU A 211 -1.01 -7.27 -9.57
C LEU A 211 -0.85 -7.03 -11.08
N SER A 212 -1.95 -7.04 -11.82
CA SER A 212 -1.96 -6.74 -13.26
C SER A 212 -1.60 -5.28 -13.56
N MET A 213 -2.00 -4.33 -12.70
CA MET A 213 -1.64 -2.92 -12.81
C MET A 213 -0.14 -2.71 -12.63
N HIS A 214 0.44 -3.28 -11.58
CA HIS A 214 1.89 -3.20 -11.39
C HIS A 214 2.65 -3.85 -12.57
N THR A 215 2.18 -5.00 -13.04
CA THR A 215 2.78 -5.68 -14.20
C THR A 215 2.70 -4.83 -15.46
N LEU A 216 1.58 -4.13 -15.68
CA LEU A 216 1.40 -3.23 -16.82
C LEU A 216 2.47 -2.12 -16.83
N PHE A 217 2.68 -1.43 -15.70
CA PHE A 217 3.64 -0.34 -15.65
C PHE A 217 5.11 -0.79 -15.64
N VAL A 218 5.41 -2.00 -15.16
CA VAL A 218 6.74 -2.61 -15.34
C VAL A 218 6.99 -2.91 -16.83
N ARG A 219 6.01 -3.47 -17.53
CA ARG A 219 6.10 -3.71 -18.98
C ARG A 219 6.23 -2.42 -19.76
N GLU A 220 5.47 -1.39 -19.40
CA GLU A 220 5.55 -0.08 -20.06
C GLU A 220 6.92 0.56 -19.86
N HIS A 221 7.49 0.49 -18.66
CA HIS A 221 8.86 0.95 -18.43
C HIS A 221 9.86 0.22 -19.34
N ASN A 222 9.81 -1.12 -19.41
CA ASN A 222 10.73 -1.88 -20.27
C ASN A 222 10.51 -1.60 -21.75
N ARG A 223 9.26 -1.41 -22.19
CA ARG A 223 8.95 -0.98 -23.57
C ARG A 223 9.53 0.40 -23.88
N LEU A 224 9.45 1.35 -22.93
CA LEU A 224 10.05 2.67 -23.05
C LEU A 224 11.58 2.56 -23.11
N ALA A 225 12.19 1.79 -22.21
CA ALA A 225 13.63 1.57 -22.16
C ALA A 225 14.17 1.01 -23.50
N ASP A 226 13.49 0.03 -24.09
CA ASP A 226 13.86 -0.54 -25.40
C ASP A 226 13.83 0.53 -26.50
N VAL A 227 12.74 1.32 -26.58
CA VAL A 227 12.61 2.39 -27.58
C VAL A 227 13.66 3.50 -27.37
N ILE A 228 13.99 3.82 -26.11
CA ILE A 228 14.99 4.84 -25.77
C ILE A 228 16.39 4.34 -26.14
N SER A 229 16.71 3.08 -25.83
CA SER A 229 17.99 2.44 -26.16
C SER A 229 18.23 2.42 -27.66
N GLU A 230 17.23 2.02 -28.46
CA GLU A 230 17.31 2.03 -29.92
C GLU A 230 17.60 3.42 -30.51
N ARG A 231 17.04 4.47 -29.90
CA ARG A 231 17.20 5.86 -30.37
C ARG A 231 18.46 6.52 -29.85
N ASN A 232 19.04 6.01 -28.76
CA ASN A 232 20.20 6.59 -28.10
C ASN A 232 21.25 5.51 -27.79
N PRO A 233 21.93 4.93 -28.81
CA PRO A 233 22.84 3.80 -28.62
C PRO A 233 24.04 4.09 -27.71
N ASP A 234 24.39 5.36 -27.54
CA ASP A 234 25.52 5.80 -26.71
C ASP A 234 25.14 6.09 -25.24
N TRP A 235 23.85 5.94 -24.88
CA TRP A 235 23.40 6.17 -23.51
C TRP A 235 23.73 5.00 -22.59
N THR A 236 24.05 5.33 -21.34
CA THR A 236 24.28 4.32 -20.29
C THR A 236 22.96 3.73 -19.79
N ASP A 237 23.04 2.57 -19.12
CA ASP A 237 21.92 1.96 -18.41
C ASP A 237 21.16 2.97 -17.52
N GLU A 238 21.90 3.76 -16.75
CA GLU A 238 21.33 4.76 -15.85
C GLU A 238 20.55 5.85 -16.61
N GLN A 239 21.10 6.34 -17.72
CA GLN A 239 20.45 7.38 -18.51
C GLN A 239 19.14 6.86 -19.12
N ILE A 240 19.14 5.62 -19.64
CA ILE A 240 17.95 4.99 -20.20
C ILE A 240 16.90 4.75 -19.10
N TYR A 241 17.32 4.18 -17.95
CA TYR A 241 16.44 3.92 -16.81
C TYR A 241 15.75 5.18 -16.33
N GLN A 242 16.49 6.26 -16.06
CA GLN A 242 15.91 7.51 -15.54
C GLN A 242 14.96 8.16 -16.55
N TYR A 243 15.28 8.10 -17.85
CA TYR A 243 14.42 8.67 -18.88
C TYR A 243 13.14 7.87 -19.07
N ALA A 244 13.23 6.53 -19.08
CA ALA A 244 12.07 5.63 -19.12
C ALA A 244 11.19 5.81 -17.88
N ARG A 245 11.80 5.90 -16.69
CA ARG A 245 11.13 6.21 -15.43
C ARG A 245 10.39 7.55 -15.49
N HIS A 246 11.05 8.60 -15.95
CA HIS A 246 10.44 9.94 -16.04
C HIS A 246 9.20 9.96 -16.92
N ILE A 247 9.24 9.31 -18.09
CA ILE A 247 8.07 9.21 -18.97
C ILE A 247 6.96 8.39 -18.31
N ASN A 248 7.30 7.26 -17.70
CA ASN A 248 6.30 6.37 -17.10
C ASN A 248 5.58 7.04 -15.90
N ILE A 249 6.31 7.83 -15.12
CA ILE A 249 5.72 8.69 -14.06
C ILE A 249 4.74 9.68 -14.69
N GLY A 250 5.14 10.37 -15.76
CA GLY A 250 4.25 11.30 -16.46
C GLY A 250 2.98 10.63 -17.02
N LEU A 251 3.04 9.37 -17.42
CA LEU A 251 1.84 8.59 -17.81
C LEU A 251 0.91 8.34 -16.62
N ILE A 252 1.46 7.97 -15.46
CA ILE A 252 0.68 7.76 -14.22
C ILE A 252 0.02 9.07 -13.78
N GLU A 253 0.76 10.18 -13.80
CA GLU A 253 0.23 11.50 -13.48
C GLU A 253 -0.88 11.91 -14.45
N ALA A 254 -0.67 11.78 -15.76
CA ALA A 254 -1.65 12.15 -16.78
C ALA A 254 -2.95 11.34 -16.63
N VAL A 255 -2.87 10.02 -16.47
CA VAL A 255 -4.07 9.18 -16.27
C VAL A 255 -4.81 9.54 -14.97
N THR A 256 -4.11 10.07 -13.97
CA THR A 256 -4.72 10.46 -12.69
C THR A 256 -5.45 11.80 -12.75
N TYR A 257 -4.96 12.75 -13.56
CA TYR A 257 -5.44 14.14 -13.54
C TYR A 257 -6.21 14.60 -14.78
N GLU A 258 -6.14 13.86 -15.91
CA GLU A 258 -6.79 14.21 -17.19
C GLU A 258 -7.96 13.28 -17.54
#